data_AF-A0A2N6IIC0-F1
#
_entry.id   AF-A0A2N6IIC0-F1
#
_cell.length_a   1.000
_cell.length_b   1.000
_cell.length_c   1.000
_cell.angle_alpha   90.00
_cell.angle_beta   90.00
_cell.angle_gamma   90.00
#
_symmetry.space_group_name_H-M   'P 1'
#
loop_
_entity.id
_entity.type
_entity.pdbx_description
1 polymer ?
#
loop_
_entity_poly.entity_id
_entity_poly.type
_entity_poly.pdbx_seq_one_letter_code
_entity_poly.pdbx_strand_id
1 'polypeptide(L)'
;MIDISSNDITPKPLRVREFYLGRQPILDRSQALFGYELLFRNAPVGPANITSDLSATASVIAHASQLGMEKVIGDALGFVNVDADVIMSDIFVFLPREKVVLEIVESMPVTPEVRARISELVSHGFSFALENVVADTSQVQQLLPLVQYVKMDMSTVDPKVLAALAPRFKQEQKKLVAEKVETREEFKSGLDLGFDYFQGYYFAKPAIMTGKKLSPSQLAVMELMTLVTSDADNMDIERAIKRDVSLALNLLRLVNTPAVGARQRIDSLSQAVTVLGRRQLQRWLQIMLYAEPSKRGHSMTPLLMLATTRGRLLELLAHKLRPNHAHSADIAFTVGIMSLMDTLFGVPMTEILSQIEVIDEVAEALLSREGFYGDLLRLAECIERIEDMEGEIVPTLRDLAMSPDDLVELEMAAYEWSDNVVRYAL
;
A
#
# COMPACT_ATOMS: atom_id res chain seq x y z
N MET A 1 12.00 61.86 -15.54
CA MET A 1 12.84 60.67 -15.76
C MET A 1 13.11 60.11 -14.36
N ILE A 2 12.27 59.19 -13.92
CA ILE A 2 12.43 58.46 -12.66
C ILE A 2 12.37 56.99 -13.05
N ASP A 3 13.41 56.28 -12.63
CA ASP A 3 13.79 54.94 -12.99
C ASP A 3 12.72 53.92 -12.58
N ILE A 4 12.35 53.02 -13.49
CA ILE A 4 11.34 51.98 -13.32
C ILE A 4 12.07 50.64 -13.39
N SER A 5 12.85 50.32 -12.36
CA SER A 5 13.43 48.99 -12.22
C SER A 5 13.30 48.51 -10.78
N SER A 6 12.37 47.57 -10.59
CA SER A 6 12.38 46.44 -9.64
C SER A 6 11.00 46.18 -9.06
N ASN A 7 10.28 45.27 -9.70
CA ASN A 7 9.42 44.31 -8.99
C ASN A 7 9.16 43.17 -9.97
N ASP A 8 10.21 42.40 -10.21
CA ASP A 8 10.11 41.10 -10.86
C ASP A 8 9.55 40.13 -9.82
N ILE A 9 8.22 40.15 -9.66
CA ILE A 9 7.48 39.16 -8.85
C ILE A 9 7.40 37.90 -9.70
N THR A 10 8.53 37.21 -9.82
CA THR A 10 8.51 35.79 -10.16
C THR A 10 7.86 35.06 -8.97
N PRO A 11 6.82 34.23 -9.18
CA PRO A 11 6.28 33.43 -8.10
C PRO A 11 7.40 32.52 -7.62
N LYS A 12 7.85 32.72 -6.37
CA LYS A 12 8.71 31.74 -5.72
C LYS A 12 7.97 30.39 -5.79
N PRO A 13 8.56 29.33 -6.36
CA PRO A 13 7.95 28.02 -6.25
C PRO A 13 7.77 27.76 -4.75
N LEU A 14 6.55 27.40 -4.35
CA LEU A 14 6.29 26.89 -3.03
C LEU A 14 7.26 25.74 -2.83
N ARG A 15 8.29 25.94 -1.99
CA ARG A 15 9.17 24.86 -1.59
C ARG A 15 8.28 23.92 -0.78
N VAL A 16 7.88 22.84 -1.43
CA VAL A 16 7.16 21.72 -0.82
C VAL A 16 8.01 21.29 0.36
N ARG A 17 7.41 21.26 1.56
CA ARG A 17 8.09 20.69 2.71
C ARG A 17 8.25 19.21 2.45
N GLU A 18 9.46 18.70 2.64
CA GLU A 18 9.82 17.30 2.50
C GLU A 18 8.85 16.42 3.32
N PHE A 19 8.16 15.48 2.68
CA PHE A 19 7.22 14.54 3.32
C PHE A 19 7.38 13.13 2.73
N TYR A 20 6.72 12.13 3.33
CA TYR A 20 6.64 10.75 2.81
C TYR A 20 5.19 10.23 2.88
N LEU A 21 4.87 9.22 2.06
CA LEU A 21 3.49 8.76 1.81
C LEU A 21 3.29 7.28 2.20
N GLY A 22 2.60 7.06 3.31
CA GLY A 22 2.01 5.77 3.67
C GLY A 22 0.67 5.54 2.95
N ARG A 23 0.42 4.31 2.50
CA ARG A 23 -0.85 3.89 1.89
C ARG A 23 -1.34 2.62 2.57
N GLN A 24 -2.49 2.66 3.26
CA GLN A 24 -3.04 1.50 3.97
C GLN A 24 -4.37 1.04 3.34
N PRO A 25 -4.52 -0.25 2.99
CA PRO A 25 -5.74 -0.75 2.36
C PRO A 25 -6.91 -0.82 3.35
N ILE A 26 -8.07 -0.40 2.86
CA ILE A 26 -9.39 -0.58 3.49
C ILE A 26 -10.14 -1.60 2.66
N LEU A 27 -10.63 -2.66 3.30
CA LEU A 27 -11.23 -3.82 2.66
C LEU A 27 -12.71 -3.96 3.01
N ASP A 28 -13.50 -4.51 2.11
CA ASP A 28 -14.89 -4.86 2.40
C ASP A 28 -15.02 -6.18 3.19
N ARG A 29 -16.27 -6.56 3.48
CA ARG A 29 -16.62 -7.82 4.17
C ARG A 29 -16.11 -9.08 3.48
N SER A 30 -15.82 -9.02 2.17
CA SER A 30 -15.27 -10.11 1.37
C SER A 30 -13.74 -10.09 1.27
N GLN A 31 -13.10 -9.13 1.95
CA GLN A 31 -11.65 -8.83 1.87
C GLN A 31 -11.22 -8.29 0.50
N ALA A 32 -12.17 -7.76 -0.29
CA ALA A 32 -11.86 -7.06 -1.52
C ALA A 32 -11.48 -5.61 -1.20
N LEU A 33 -10.53 -5.06 -1.96
CA LEU A 33 -10.09 -3.68 -1.82
C LEU A 33 -11.26 -2.72 -2.06
N PHE A 34 -11.55 -1.87 -1.07
CA PHE A 34 -12.55 -0.82 -1.14
C PHE A 34 -11.92 0.57 -1.31
N GLY A 35 -10.86 0.83 -0.55
CA GLY A 35 -10.19 2.12 -0.51
C GLY A 35 -8.79 2.03 0.05
N TYR A 36 -8.11 3.15 0.10
CA TYR A 36 -6.86 3.34 0.80
C TYR A 36 -6.97 4.53 1.73
N GLU A 37 -6.49 4.38 2.96
CA GLU A 37 -6.11 5.53 3.76
C GLU A 37 -4.73 6.02 3.32
N LEU A 38 -4.63 7.33 3.12
CA LEU A 38 -3.39 7.99 2.73
C LEU A 38 -2.83 8.74 3.93
N LEU A 39 -1.70 8.26 4.41
CA LEU A 39 -1.03 8.76 5.59
C LEU A 39 0.17 9.58 5.15
N PHE A 40 0.21 10.84 5.57
CA PHE A 40 1.28 11.75 5.21
C PHE A 40 1.96 12.26 6.47
N ARG A 41 3.29 12.30 6.43
CA ARG A 41 4.09 12.81 7.55
C ARG A 41 5.19 13.72 7.02
N ASN A 42 5.39 14.81 7.75
CA ASN A 42 6.47 15.75 7.46
C ASN A 42 7.82 15.08 7.80
N ALA A 43 8.80 15.21 6.92
CA ALA A 43 10.18 14.94 7.30
C ALA A 43 10.67 16.10 8.20
N PRO A 44 11.30 15.82 9.36
CA PRO A 44 11.81 16.87 10.23
C PRO A 44 12.99 17.57 9.55
N VAL A 45 12.78 18.82 9.14
CA VAL A 45 13.84 19.67 8.61
C VAL A 45 14.51 20.41 9.78
N GLY A 46 15.68 19.91 10.22
CA GLY A 46 16.58 20.63 11.14
C GLY A 46 16.22 20.60 12.64
N PRO A 47 17.04 21.23 13.49
CA PRO A 47 16.84 21.19 14.93
C PRO A 47 15.62 22.04 15.32
N ALA A 48 14.62 21.36 15.88
CA ALA A 48 13.49 21.92 16.61
C ALA A 48 12.72 23.03 15.87
N ASN A 49 11.79 22.63 15.01
CA ASN A 49 10.56 23.37 14.77
C ASN A 49 9.48 22.41 14.26
N ILE A 50 8.81 21.74 15.19
CA ILE A 50 7.52 21.08 14.96
C ILE A 50 6.55 22.19 14.56
N THR A 51 6.51 22.52 13.27
CA THR A 51 5.60 23.51 12.74
C THR A 51 4.40 22.77 12.19
N SER A 52 3.53 22.37 13.13
CA SER A 52 2.11 22.04 12.99
C SER A 52 1.70 21.10 11.83
N ASP A 53 0.90 20.10 12.16
CA ASP A 53 0.26 19.16 11.22
C ASP A 53 -0.47 19.87 10.04
N LEU A 54 -0.81 21.16 10.18
CA LEU A 54 -1.40 22.06 9.17
C LEU A 54 -0.74 22.03 7.78
N SER A 55 0.59 21.95 7.74
CA SER A 55 1.32 22.10 6.47
C SER A 55 1.36 20.80 5.67
N ALA A 56 1.13 19.66 6.31
CA ALA A 56 1.17 18.36 5.67
C ALA A 56 -0.05 18.19 4.78
N THR A 57 -1.27 18.14 5.34
CA THR A 57 -2.50 17.84 4.59
C THR A 57 -2.79 18.82 3.43
N ALA A 58 -2.50 20.10 3.58
CA ALA A 58 -2.67 21.06 2.47
C ALA A 58 -1.61 20.87 1.37
N SER A 59 -0.33 20.64 1.73
CA SER A 59 0.70 20.31 0.73
C SER A 59 0.40 18.97 0.07
N VAL A 60 -0.18 18.04 0.82
CA VAL A 60 -0.61 16.70 0.39
C VAL A 60 -1.73 16.75 -0.61
N ILE A 61 -2.78 17.53 -0.36
CA ILE A 61 -3.88 17.66 -1.32
C ILE A 61 -3.37 18.37 -2.59
N ALA A 62 -2.54 19.40 -2.44
CA ALA A 62 -1.94 20.10 -3.57
C ALA A 62 -1.01 19.18 -4.38
N HIS A 63 -0.18 18.37 -3.71
CA HIS A 63 0.77 17.46 -4.34
C HIS A 63 0.05 16.25 -4.96
N ALA A 64 -0.87 15.59 -4.23
CA ALA A 64 -1.66 14.50 -4.77
C ALA A 64 -2.56 14.93 -5.94
N SER A 65 -3.03 16.18 -5.95
CA SER A 65 -3.73 16.76 -7.10
C SER A 65 -2.78 17.02 -8.28
N GLN A 66 -1.57 17.52 -8.04
CA GLN A 66 -0.55 17.74 -9.08
C GLN A 66 0.04 16.44 -9.67
N LEU A 67 0.18 15.41 -8.84
CA LEU A 67 0.82 14.14 -9.20
C LEU A 67 -0.15 13.13 -9.82
N GLY A 68 -1.46 13.34 -9.66
CA GLY A 68 -2.52 12.45 -10.13
C GLY A 68 -2.89 11.41 -9.08
N MET A 69 -3.90 11.72 -8.27
CA MET A 69 -4.49 10.83 -7.26
C MET A 69 -4.76 9.41 -7.81
N GLU A 70 -5.18 9.31 -9.08
CA GLU A 70 -5.40 8.03 -9.79
C GLU A 70 -4.18 7.10 -9.78
N LYS A 71 -2.95 7.62 -9.74
CA LYS A 71 -1.72 6.80 -9.66
C LYS A 71 -1.51 6.19 -8.28
N VAL A 72 -2.04 6.84 -7.24
CA VAL A 72 -1.85 6.44 -5.83
C VAL A 72 -2.96 5.51 -5.37
N ILE A 73 -4.22 5.75 -5.77
CA ILE A 73 -5.36 4.95 -5.30
C ILE A 73 -5.98 4.09 -6.39
N GLY A 74 -5.55 4.23 -7.64
CA GLY A 74 -6.12 3.50 -8.78
C GLY A 74 -7.62 3.75 -8.90
N ASP A 75 -8.39 2.66 -8.94
CA ASP A 75 -9.85 2.71 -9.02
C ASP A 75 -10.54 2.80 -7.64
N ALA A 76 -9.79 2.66 -6.55
CA ALA A 76 -10.31 2.66 -5.18
C ALA A 76 -10.65 4.08 -4.69
N LEU A 77 -11.25 4.19 -3.50
CA LEU A 77 -11.42 5.47 -2.79
C LEU A 77 -10.16 5.83 -2.00
N GLY A 78 -9.82 7.12 -1.93
CA GLY A 78 -8.76 7.66 -1.07
C GLY A 78 -9.36 8.32 0.16
N PHE A 79 -8.97 7.87 1.34
CA PHE A 79 -9.32 8.47 2.62
C PHE A 79 -8.18 9.38 3.06
N VAL A 80 -8.47 10.63 3.40
CA VAL A 80 -7.47 11.67 3.69
C VAL A 80 -7.87 12.46 4.94
N ASN A 81 -6.96 12.52 5.91
CA ASN A 81 -7.22 13.15 7.21
C ASN A 81 -7.18 14.67 7.06
N VAL A 82 -8.20 15.35 7.57
CA VAL A 82 -8.36 16.80 7.49
C VAL A 82 -8.60 17.41 8.87
N ASP A 83 -7.95 18.54 9.11
CA ASP A 83 -8.18 19.38 10.29
C ASP A 83 -9.06 20.60 9.94
N ALA A 84 -9.32 21.44 10.94
CA ALA A 84 -10.16 22.62 10.78
C ALA A 84 -9.59 23.60 9.75
N ASP A 85 -8.27 23.78 9.69
CA ASP A 85 -7.64 24.75 8.81
C ASP A 85 -7.69 24.30 7.36
N VAL A 86 -7.49 23.00 7.10
CA VAL A 86 -7.66 22.40 5.78
C VAL A 86 -9.10 22.53 5.31
N ILE A 87 -10.08 22.20 6.16
CA ILE A 87 -11.52 22.32 5.86
C ILE A 87 -11.92 23.74 5.46
N MET A 88 -11.33 24.74 6.10
CA MET A 88 -11.61 26.14 5.84
C MET A 88 -10.88 26.69 4.60
N SER A 89 -9.95 25.93 4.03
CA SER A 89 -9.24 26.33 2.82
C SER A 89 -10.04 26.06 1.53
N ASP A 90 -9.58 26.66 0.42
CA ASP A 90 -10.17 26.46 -0.92
C ASP A 90 -9.53 25.28 -1.68
N ILE A 91 -8.74 24.46 -1.00
CA ILE A 91 -7.95 23.41 -1.64
C ILE A 91 -8.81 22.27 -2.24
N PHE A 92 -10.06 22.15 -1.78
CA PHE A 92 -11.01 21.14 -2.23
C PHE A 92 -11.39 21.27 -3.71
N VAL A 93 -11.22 22.45 -4.33
CA VAL A 93 -11.48 22.65 -5.77
C VAL A 93 -10.60 21.71 -6.63
N PHE A 94 -9.47 21.28 -6.08
CA PHE A 94 -8.49 20.44 -6.78
C PHE A 94 -8.65 18.94 -6.49
N LEU A 95 -9.60 18.54 -5.63
CA LEU A 95 -9.81 17.15 -5.27
C LEU A 95 -10.89 16.47 -6.13
N PRO A 96 -10.65 15.23 -6.57
CA PRO A 96 -11.69 14.44 -7.23
C PRO A 96 -12.70 13.97 -6.16
N ARG A 97 -13.72 14.80 -5.89
CA ARG A 97 -14.74 14.57 -4.85
C ARG A 97 -15.43 13.19 -4.88
N GLU A 98 -15.49 12.55 -6.04
CA GLU A 98 -16.08 11.21 -6.23
C GLU A 98 -15.15 10.08 -5.77
N LYS A 99 -13.85 10.38 -5.61
CA LYS A 99 -12.79 9.42 -5.27
C LYS A 99 -12.20 9.67 -3.89
N VAL A 100 -12.56 10.75 -3.21
CA VAL A 100 -11.95 11.14 -1.93
C VAL A 100 -12.98 11.20 -0.82
N VAL A 101 -12.67 10.56 0.31
CA VAL A 101 -13.37 10.67 1.58
C VAL A 101 -12.49 11.46 2.54
N LEU A 102 -13.02 12.52 3.13
CA LEU A 102 -12.29 13.39 4.04
C LEU A 102 -12.52 12.92 5.48
N GLU A 103 -11.45 12.52 6.17
CA GLU A 103 -11.53 12.04 7.55
C GLU A 103 -11.38 13.18 8.54
N ILE A 104 -12.39 13.37 9.36
CA ILE A 104 -12.37 14.36 10.43
C ILE A 104 -11.65 13.76 11.63
N VAL A 105 -10.47 14.32 11.93
CA VAL A 105 -9.65 13.91 13.07
C VAL A 105 -10.35 14.22 14.40
N GLU A 106 -10.14 13.37 15.42
CA GLU A 106 -10.77 13.52 16.75
C GLU A 106 -10.45 14.88 17.42
N SER A 107 -9.24 15.40 17.21
CA SER A 107 -8.77 16.64 17.82
C SER A 107 -9.43 17.90 17.24
N MET A 108 -10.22 17.79 16.17
CA MET A 108 -10.77 18.94 15.47
C MET A 108 -11.92 19.61 16.24
N PRO A 109 -11.82 20.92 16.55
CA PRO A 109 -12.91 21.64 17.20
C PRO A 109 -14.17 21.73 16.33
N VAL A 110 -15.31 21.27 16.85
CA VAL A 110 -16.61 21.36 16.17
C VAL A 110 -17.27 22.71 16.47
N THR A 111 -16.77 23.79 15.86
CA THR A 111 -17.39 25.11 15.95
C THR A 111 -18.55 25.26 14.95
N PRO A 112 -19.46 26.23 15.13
CA PRO A 112 -20.52 26.50 14.16
C PRO A 112 -19.99 26.76 12.75
N GLU A 113 -18.84 27.42 12.62
CA GLU A 113 -18.19 27.75 11.35
C GLU A 113 -17.67 26.48 10.65
N VAL A 114 -16.94 25.62 11.38
CA VAL A 114 -16.43 24.35 10.86
C VAL A 114 -17.59 23.45 10.41
N ARG A 115 -18.65 23.35 11.21
CA ARG A 115 -19.83 22.56 10.85
C ARG A 115 -20.55 23.11 9.62
N ALA A 116 -20.67 24.43 9.50
CA ALA A 116 -21.24 25.07 8.32
C ALA A 116 -20.42 24.78 7.06
N ARG A 117 -19.08 24.82 7.17
CA ARG A 117 -18.18 24.51 6.07
C ARG A 117 -18.24 23.05 5.65
N ILE A 118 -18.28 22.09 6.59
CA ILE A 118 -18.48 20.67 6.26
C ILE A 118 -19.81 20.48 5.54
N SER A 119 -20.89 21.09 6.04
CA SER A 119 -22.21 21.01 5.38
C SER A 119 -22.20 21.60 3.97
N GLU A 120 -21.44 22.67 3.74
CA GLU A 120 -21.24 23.23 2.41
C GLU A 120 -20.48 22.25 1.50
N LEU A 121 -19.38 21.66 1.96
CA LEU A 121 -18.60 20.70 1.17
C LEU A 121 -19.42 19.44 0.84
N VAL A 122 -20.23 18.94 1.78
CA VAL A 122 -21.18 17.85 1.55
C VAL A 122 -22.18 18.22 0.44
N SER A 123 -22.72 19.44 0.43
CA SER A 123 -23.65 19.87 -0.62
C SER A 123 -22.99 19.98 -2.01
N HIS A 124 -21.65 20.14 -2.04
CA HIS A 124 -20.84 20.09 -3.26
C HIS A 124 -20.41 18.67 -3.67
N GLY A 125 -20.83 17.64 -2.94
CA GLY A 125 -20.62 16.22 -3.25
C GLY A 125 -19.41 15.58 -2.58
N PHE A 126 -18.77 16.23 -1.59
CA PHE A 126 -17.72 15.58 -0.81
C PHE A 126 -18.31 14.59 0.20
N SER A 127 -17.59 13.49 0.40
CA SER A 127 -17.91 12.50 1.43
C SER A 127 -16.97 12.66 2.63
N PHE A 128 -17.50 12.47 3.83
CA PHE A 128 -16.73 12.59 5.07
C PHE A 128 -16.80 11.31 5.92
N ALA A 129 -15.75 11.10 6.70
CA ALA A 129 -15.64 10.08 7.73
C ALA A 129 -15.37 10.73 9.10
N LEU A 130 -15.84 10.11 10.18
CA LEU A 130 -15.32 10.38 11.53
C LEU A 130 -14.22 9.38 11.86
N GLU A 131 -13.06 9.88 12.27
CA GLU A 131 -11.91 9.06 12.68
C GLU A 131 -11.96 8.75 14.19
N ASN A 132 -11.45 7.58 14.59
CA ASN A 132 -11.23 7.18 15.98
C ASN A 132 -12.43 7.40 16.94
N VAL A 133 -13.64 6.99 16.56
CA VAL A 133 -14.82 7.19 17.42
C VAL A 133 -14.83 6.21 18.60
N VAL A 134 -14.49 6.72 19.78
CA VAL A 134 -14.47 5.92 21.03
C VAL A 134 -15.76 5.99 21.85
N ALA A 135 -16.60 7.01 21.63
CA ALA A 135 -17.83 7.25 22.39
C ALA A 135 -18.82 8.13 21.61
N ASP A 136 -20.11 8.09 22.00
CA ASP A 136 -21.14 8.99 21.48
C ASP A 136 -21.12 10.36 22.16
N THR A 137 -20.10 11.16 21.86
CA THR A 137 -19.97 12.50 22.42
C THR A 137 -20.90 13.50 21.71
N SER A 138 -21.11 14.67 22.31
CA SER A 138 -21.86 15.77 21.67
C SER A 138 -21.24 16.19 20.32
N GLN A 139 -19.91 16.10 20.18
CA GLN A 139 -19.22 16.38 18.92
C GLN A 139 -19.59 15.34 17.86
N VAL A 140 -19.54 14.05 18.20
CA VAL A 140 -19.97 12.95 17.31
C VAL A 140 -21.41 13.17 16.87
N GLN A 141 -22.34 13.42 17.80
CA GLN A 141 -23.75 13.65 17.48
C GLN A 141 -23.98 14.83 16.52
N GLN A 142 -23.17 15.90 16.62
CA GLN A 142 -23.29 17.07 15.74
C GLN A 142 -22.75 16.82 14.34
N LEU A 143 -21.71 16.00 14.20
CA LEU A 143 -21.09 15.68 12.91
C LEU A 143 -21.74 14.48 12.22
N LEU A 144 -22.36 13.57 12.99
CA LEU A 144 -22.94 12.33 12.49
C LEU A 144 -23.88 12.56 11.29
N PRO A 145 -24.78 13.57 11.25
CA PRO A 145 -25.62 13.82 10.08
C PRO A 145 -24.86 14.21 8.80
N LEU A 146 -23.63 14.72 8.93
CA LEU A 146 -22.81 15.25 7.84
C LEU A 146 -21.80 14.22 7.27
N VAL A 147 -21.63 13.08 7.94
CA VAL A 147 -20.67 12.04 7.53
C VAL A 147 -21.35 10.81 6.96
N GLN A 148 -20.65 10.10 6.09
CA GLN A 148 -21.07 8.81 5.53
C GLN A 148 -20.42 7.62 6.24
N TYR A 149 -19.17 7.80 6.69
CA TYR A 149 -18.37 6.75 7.33
C TYR A 149 -18.11 7.09 8.80
N VAL A 150 -18.01 6.05 9.63
CA VAL A 150 -17.54 6.15 11.01
C VAL A 150 -16.50 5.08 11.22
N LYS A 151 -15.28 5.49 11.58
CA LYS A 151 -14.16 4.60 11.85
C LYS A 151 -14.03 4.39 13.37
N MET A 152 -13.80 3.15 13.77
CA MET A 152 -13.66 2.76 15.18
C MET A 152 -12.49 1.78 15.33
N ASP A 153 -11.59 2.10 16.25
CA ASP A 153 -10.40 1.31 16.55
C ASP A 153 -10.76 0.09 17.42
N MET A 154 -10.50 -1.11 16.89
CA MET A 154 -10.80 -2.38 17.56
C MET A 154 -9.86 -2.69 18.74
N SER A 155 -8.70 -2.03 18.79
CA SER A 155 -7.66 -2.25 19.81
C SER A 155 -7.84 -1.35 21.04
N THR A 156 -8.38 -0.14 20.86
CA THR A 156 -8.52 0.86 21.94
C THR A 156 -9.94 0.96 22.49
N VAL A 157 -10.97 0.66 21.69
CA VAL A 157 -12.37 0.76 22.12
C VAL A 157 -12.82 -0.55 22.80
N ASP A 158 -13.41 -0.44 23.99
CA ASP A 158 -13.94 -1.60 24.71
C ASP A 158 -14.98 -2.33 23.84
N PRO A 159 -14.90 -3.68 23.68
CA PRO A 159 -15.86 -4.45 22.89
C PRO A 159 -17.33 -4.21 23.23
N LYS A 160 -17.65 -3.89 24.49
CA LYS A 160 -19.02 -3.53 24.91
C LYS A 160 -19.47 -2.20 24.34
N VAL A 161 -18.55 -1.24 24.22
CA VAL A 161 -18.81 0.07 23.61
C VAL A 161 -19.00 -0.10 22.11
N LEU A 162 -18.16 -0.89 21.42
CA LEU A 162 -18.34 -1.23 20.01
C LEU A 162 -19.72 -1.88 19.77
N ALA A 163 -20.11 -2.84 20.63
CA ALA A 163 -21.40 -3.52 20.54
C ALA A 163 -22.61 -2.59 20.76
N ALA A 164 -22.44 -1.47 21.47
CA ALA A 164 -23.48 -0.47 21.68
C ALA A 164 -23.53 0.57 20.54
N LEU A 165 -22.37 1.05 20.08
CA LEU A 165 -22.27 2.12 19.08
C LEU A 165 -22.54 1.62 17.66
N ALA A 166 -21.98 0.47 17.27
CA ALA A 166 -22.07 -0.02 15.90
C ALA A 166 -23.54 -0.16 15.43
N PRO A 167 -24.45 -0.85 16.15
CA PRO A 167 -25.84 -0.97 15.72
C PRO A 167 -26.55 0.38 15.62
N ARG A 168 -26.26 1.32 16.53
CA ARG A 168 -26.85 2.66 16.50
C ARG A 168 -26.41 3.44 15.25
N PHE A 169 -25.12 3.47 14.95
CA PHE A 169 -24.62 4.16 13.75
C PHE A 169 -25.14 3.50 12.46
N LYS A 170 -25.34 2.18 12.46
CA LYS A 170 -26.03 1.48 11.35
C LYS A 170 -27.49 1.91 11.21
N GLN A 171 -28.22 2.13 12.31
CA GLN A 171 -29.60 2.66 12.26
C GLN A 171 -29.64 4.08 11.67
N GLU A 172 -28.60 4.88 11.89
CA GLU A 172 -28.40 6.18 11.26
C GLU A 172 -27.80 6.10 9.84
N GLN A 173 -27.82 4.91 9.23
CA GLN A 173 -27.38 4.62 7.87
C GLN A 173 -25.90 4.94 7.61
N LYS A 174 -25.07 4.87 8.65
CA LYS A 174 -23.62 5.04 8.51
C LYS A 174 -22.96 3.75 8.05
N LYS A 175 -21.89 3.91 7.28
CA LYS A 175 -20.99 2.81 6.92
C LYS A 175 -19.87 2.75 7.96
N LEU A 176 -19.60 1.58 8.49
CA LEU A 176 -18.63 1.44 9.58
C LEU A 176 -17.32 0.86 9.07
N VAL A 177 -16.21 1.45 9.52
CA VAL A 177 -14.85 0.98 9.25
C VAL A 177 -14.23 0.52 10.57
N ALA A 178 -13.82 -0.73 10.66
CA ALA A 178 -13.07 -1.25 11.80
C ALA A 178 -11.58 -1.00 11.55
N GLU A 179 -10.94 -0.22 12.40
CA GLU A 179 -9.52 0.08 12.33
C GLU A 179 -8.71 -0.84 13.24
N LYS A 180 -7.41 -0.95 12.93
CA LYS A 180 -6.43 -1.75 13.69
C LYS A 180 -6.91 -3.18 13.99
N VAL A 181 -7.57 -3.80 13.00
CA VAL A 181 -7.88 -5.23 13.04
C VAL A 181 -6.57 -6.01 12.94
N GLU A 182 -6.18 -6.69 13.99
CA GLU A 182 -4.93 -7.44 14.11
C GLU A 182 -5.13 -8.96 14.09
N THR A 183 -6.32 -9.44 14.46
CA THR A 183 -6.63 -10.88 14.55
C THR A 183 -7.83 -11.31 13.71
N ARG A 184 -7.91 -12.61 13.42
CA ARG A 184 -9.07 -13.21 12.73
C ARG A 184 -10.33 -13.10 13.59
N GLU A 185 -10.15 -13.20 14.90
CA GLU A 185 -11.20 -13.10 15.91
C GLU A 185 -11.79 -11.69 15.93
N GLU A 186 -10.96 -10.64 15.87
CA GLU A 186 -11.42 -9.25 15.72
C GLU A 186 -12.15 -9.04 14.40
N PHE A 187 -11.62 -9.55 13.28
CA PHE A 187 -12.30 -9.46 11.99
C PHE A 187 -13.70 -10.11 12.05
N LYS A 188 -13.79 -11.30 12.63
CA LYS A 188 -15.08 -11.99 12.83
C LYS A 188 -16.02 -11.19 13.74
N SER A 189 -15.50 -10.67 14.86
CA SER A 189 -16.26 -9.84 15.78
C SER A 189 -16.84 -8.60 15.10
N GLY A 190 -16.04 -7.89 14.30
CA GLY A 190 -16.51 -6.74 13.52
C GLY A 190 -17.56 -7.13 12.47
N LEU A 191 -17.40 -8.28 11.80
CA LEU A 191 -18.42 -8.79 10.89
C LEU A 191 -19.76 -9.04 11.58
N ASP A 192 -19.74 -9.63 12.78
CA ASP A 192 -20.90 -9.95 13.63
C ASP A 192 -21.56 -8.67 14.17
N LEU A 193 -20.77 -7.62 14.45
CA LEU A 193 -21.23 -6.29 14.85
C LEU A 193 -21.77 -5.44 13.70
N GLY A 194 -21.63 -5.90 12.45
CA GLY A 194 -22.17 -5.23 11.27
C GLY A 194 -21.25 -4.19 10.64
N PHE A 195 -19.93 -4.27 10.89
CA PHE A 195 -18.95 -3.43 10.19
C PHE A 195 -18.94 -3.71 8.68
N ASP A 196 -18.82 -2.66 7.88
CA ASP A 196 -18.88 -2.73 6.42
C ASP A 196 -17.47 -2.89 5.83
N TYR A 197 -16.50 -2.22 6.43
CA TYR A 197 -15.11 -2.20 5.99
C TYR A 197 -14.14 -2.44 7.14
N PHE A 198 -12.94 -2.85 6.79
CA PHE A 198 -11.90 -3.26 7.72
C PHE A 198 -10.54 -2.80 7.24
N GLN A 199 -9.77 -2.29 8.18
CA GLN A 199 -8.41 -1.85 8.02
C GLN A 199 -7.60 -2.36 9.19
N GLY A 200 -6.40 -2.80 8.92
CA GLY A 200 -5.52 -3.27 9.97
C GLY A 200 -4.56 -4.31 9.47
N TYR A 201 -3.58 -4.59 10.32
CA TYR A 201 -2.50 -5.45 9.94
C TYR A 201 -2.91 -6.91 9.79
N TYR A 202 -4.02 -7.39 10.35
CA TYR A 202 -4.52 -8.76 10.14
C TYR A 202 -4.51 -9.17 8.66
N PHE A 203 -4.80 -8.24 7.76
CA PHE A 203 -4.88 -8.49 6.32
C PHE A 203 -3.52 -8.55 5.63
N ALA A 204 -2.45 -8.15 6.32
CA ALA A 204 -1.08 -8.05 5.83
C ALA A 204 -0.03 -8.72 6.74
N LYS A 205 -0.39 -9.13 7.97
CA LYS A 205 0.51 -9.68 9.00
C LYS A 205 0.64 -11.19 8.87
N PRO A 206 1.79 -11.74 9.29
CA PRO A 206 1.97 -13.16 9.54
C PRO A 206 1.08 -13.60 10.71
N ALA A 207 -0.12 -14.05 10.41
CA ALA A 207 -0.73 -15.07 11.26
C ALA A 207 -0.04 -16.38 10.90
N ILE A 208 0.97 -16.80 11.68
CA ILE A 208 1.52 -18.16 11.63
C ILE A 208 0.40 -19.11 12.08
N MET A 209 -0.50 -19.39 11.14
CA MET A 209 -1.49 -20.44 11.29
C MET A 209 -0.75 -21.74 11.03
N THR A 210 -0.21 -22.32 12.10
CA THR A 210 0.43 -23.62 12.06
C THR A 210 -0.49 -24.63 11.34
N GLY A 211 0.00 -25.22 10.25
CA GLY A 211 -0.69 -26.32 9.56
C GLY A 211 -1.38 -26.01 8.22
N LYS A 212 -1.23 -24.81 7.61
CA LYS A 212 -1.58 -24.65 6.19
C LYS A 212 -0.60 -25.47 5.33
N LYS A 213 -1.12 -26.46 4.60
CA LYS A 213 -0.35 -27.14 3.55
C LYS A 213 -0.32 -26.25 2.31
N LEU A 214 0.86 -26.10 1.72
CA LEU A 214 1.03 -25.43 0.42
C LEU A 214 0.09 -26.05 -0.61
N SER A 215 -0.57 -25.20 -1.41
CA SER A 215 -1.35 -25.69 -2.54
C SER A 215 -0.41 -26.33 -3.58
N PRO A 216 -0.91 -27.29 -4.39
CA PRO A 216 -0.12 -27.88 -5.47
C PRO A 216 0.47 -26.83 -6.44
N SER A 217 -0.27 -25.76 -6.73
CA SER A 217 0.22 -24.67 -7.58
C SER A 217 1.31 -23.83 -6.93
N GLN A 218 1.24 -23.57 -5.61
CA GLN A 218 2.34 -22.91 -4.88
C GLN A 218 3.61 -23.77 -4.86
N LEU A 219 3.47 -25.08 -4.67
CA LEU A 219 4.61 -26.00 -4.75
C LEU A 219 5.24 -26.00 -6.15
N ALA A 220 4.43 -25.99 -7.22
CA ALA A 220 4.91 -25.91 -8.59
C ALA A 220 5.65 -24.59 -8.87
N VAL A 221 5.15 -23.47 -8.35
CA VAL A 221 5.82 -22.16 -8.47
C VAL A 221 7.15 -22.16 -7.71
N MET A 222 7.21 -22.72 -6.50
CA MET A 222 8.45 -22.85 -5.73
C MET A 222 9.49 -23.73 -6.45
N GLU A 223 9.09 -24.89 -6.97
CA GLU A 223 9.98 -25.77 -7.78
C GLU A 223 10.55 -25.00 -8.97
N LEU A 224 9.72 -24.20 -9.65
CA LEU A 224 10.14 -23.38 -10.78
C LEU A 224 11.08 -22.24 -10.38
N MET A 225 10.84 -21.60 -9.24
CA MET A 225 11.77 -20.59 -8.73
C MET A 225 13.15 -21.19 -8.49
N THR A 226 13.23 -22.38 -7.88
CA THR A 226 14.49 -23.09 -7.68
C THR A 226 15.19 -23.43 -9.00
N LEU A 227 14.45 -23.89 -10.01
CA LEU A 227 15.01 -24.16 -11.36
C LEU A 227 15.54 -22.89 -12.04
N VAL A 228 14.85 -21.76 -11.88
CA VAL A 228 15.27 -20.49 -12.48
C VAL A 228 16.52 -19.96 -11.79
N THR A 229 16.59 -20.03 -10.45
CA THR A 229 17.74 -19.54 -9.66
C THR A 229 18.98 -20.42 -9.83
N SER A 230 18.82 -21.74 -9.99
CA SER A 230 19.92 -22.68 -10.24
C SER A 230 20.42 -22.70 -11.70
N ASP A 231 19.94 -21.78 -12.53
CA ASP A 231 20.26 -21.68 -13.96
C ASP A 231 19.96 -22.97 -14.77
N ALA A 232 18.98 -23.77 -14.34
CA ALA A 232 18.60 -25.03 -15.00
C ALA A 232 18.11 -24.80 -16.43
N ASP A 233 18.34 -25.75 -17.35
CA ASP A 233 18.02 -25.59 -18.77
C ASP A 233 16.56 -25.21 -19.04
N ASN A 234 16.32 -24.38 -20.07
CA ASN A 234 14.96 -23.96 -20.46
C ASN A 234 14.01 -25.15 -20.70
N MET A 235 14.54 -26.30 -21.12
CA MET A 235 13.75 -27.52 -21.30
C MET A 235 13.22 -28.09 -19.98
N ASP A 236 13.98 -27.96 -18.90
CA ASP A 236 13.59 -28.43 -17.56
C ASP A 236 12.52 -27.49 -16.98
N ILE A 237 12.72 -26.18 -17.15
CA ILE A 237 11.73 -25.14 -16.80
C ILE A 237 10.42 -25.38 -17.56
N GLU A 238 10.49 -25.62 -18.87
CA GLU A 238 9.30 -25.91 -19.69
C GLU A 238 8.57 -27.17 -19.20
N ARG A 239 9.32 -28.24 -18.87
CA ARG A 239 8.73 -29.48 -18.35
C ARG A 239 8.06 -29.27 -17.00
N ALA A 240 8.63 -28.46 -16.12
CA ALA A 240 8.03 -28.13 -14.83
C ALA A 240 6.75 -27.28 -15.00
N ILE A 241 6.76 -26.25 -15.87
CA ILE A 241 5.56 -25.44 -16.17
C ILE A 241 4.42 -26.32 -16.72
N LYS A 242 4.72 -27.30 -17.59
CA LYS A 242 3.71 -28.21 -18.17
C LYS A 242 2.97 -29.07 -17.14
N ARG A 243 3.53 -29.25 -15.93
CA ARG A 243 2.87 -30.01 -14.87
C ARG A 243 1.68 -29.27 -14.26
N ASP A 244 1.65 -27.94 -14.36
CA ASP A 244 0.53 -27.11 -13.92
C ASP A 244 -0.11 -26.37 -15.11
N VAL A 245 -1.31 -26.81 -15.49
CA VAL A 245 -2.05 -26.25 -16.63
C VAL A 245 -2.42 -24.79 -16.40
N SER A 246 -2.73 -24.39 -15.17
CA SER A 246 -3.06 -22.99 -14.85
C SER A 246 -1.85 -22.09 -15.07
N LEU A 247 -0.68 -22.53 -14.60
CA LEU A 247 0.56 -21.80 -14.75
C LEU A 247 0.98 -21.66 -16.22
N ALA A 248 0.85 -22.75 -17.00
CA ALA A 248 1.11 -22.75 -18.44
C ALA A 248 0.21 -21.74 -19.19
N LEU A 249 -1.10 -21.73 -18.89
CA LEU A 249 -2.04 -20.80 -19.51
C LEU A 249 -1.77 -19.35 -19.10
N ASN A 250 -1.45 -19.10 -17.83
CA ASN A 250 -1.12 -17.76 -17.33
C ASN A 250 0.18 -17.22 -17.96
N LEU A 251 1.20 -18.06 -18.14
CA LEU A 251 2.43 -17.66 -18.84
C LEU A 251 2.14 -17.27 -20.29
N LEU A 252 1.36 -18.08 -21.02
CA LEU A 252 0.98 -17.77 -22.41
C LEU A 252 0.15 -16.48 -22.48
N ARG A 253 -0.76 -16.23 -21.53
CA ARG A 253 -1.50 -14.96 -21.46
C ARG A 253 -0.55 -13.78 -21.25
N LEU A 254 0.37 -13.89 -20.30
CA LEU A 254 1.35 -12.84 -19.98
C LEU A 254 2.18 -12.45 -21.21
N VAL A 255 2.80 -13.42 -21.89
CA VAL A 255 3.70 -13.12 -23.03
C VAL A 255 2.96 -12.56 -24.26
N ASN A 256 1.64 -12.73 -24.30
CA ASN A 256 0.77 -12.17 -25.32
C ASN A 256 0.10 -10.85 -24.90
N THR A 257 0.43 -10.29 -23.73
CA THR A 257 0.01 -8.95 -23.37
C THR A 257 0.79 -7.90 -24.17
N PRO A 258 0.19 -6.73 -24.47
CA PRO A 258 0.88 -5.64 -25.16
C PRO A 258 2.17 -5.18 -24.44
N ALA A 259 2.22 -5.33 -23.11
CA ALA A 259 3.35 -4.91 -22.28
C ALA A 259 4.66 -5.67 -22.57
N VAL A 260 4.57 -6.92 -23.02
CA VAL A 260 5.76 -7.75 -23.36
C VAL A 260 6.32 -7.39 -24.74
N GLY A 261 5.57 -6.64 -25.57
CA GLY A 261 6.06 -6.14 -26.85
C GLY A 261 6.26 -7.23 -27.93
N ALA A 262 5.68 -8.41 -27.75
CA ALA A 262 5.75 -9.49 -28.74
C ALA A 262 5.05 -9.07 -30.05
N ARG A 263 5.80 -9.05 -31.15
CA ARG A 263 5.28 -8.68 -32.49
C ARG A 263 4.36 -9.74 -33.11
N GLN A 264 4.44 -10.97 -32.62
CA GLN A 264 3.65 -12.11 -33.06
C GLN A 264 3.12 -12.84 -31.84
N ARG A 265 1.95 -13.46 -31.99
CA ARG A 265 1.33 -14.28 -30.96
C ARG A 265 2.24 -15.47 -30.64
N ILE A 266 2.48 -15.70 -29.35
CA ILE A 266 3.31 -16.78 -28.83
C ILE A 266 2.38 -17.91 -28.37
N ASP A 267 2.45 -19.06 -29.04
CA ASP A 267 1.57 -20.21 -28.78
C ASP A 267 2.31 -21.41 -28.14
N SER A 268 3.61 -21.27 -27.83
CA SER A 268 4.41 -22.34 -27.19
C SER A 268 5.12 -21.89 -25.92
N LEU A 269 5.20 -22.77 -24.93
CA LEU A 269 5.88 -22.50 -23.65
C LEU A 269 7.38 -22.30 -23.84
N SER A 270 8.01 -23.07 -24.73
CA SER A 270 9.44 -22.91 -25.05
C SER A 270 9.75 -21.50 -25.58
N GLN A 271 8.95 -21.02 -26.53
CA GLN A 271 9.05 -19.65 -27.04
C GLN A 271 8.72 -18.62 -25.95
N ALA A 272 7.71 -18.87 -25.11
CA ALA A 272 7.35 -17.98 -24.01
C ALA A 272 8.50 -17.80 -23.02
N VAL A 273 9.14 -18.89 -22.56
CA VAL A 273 10.31 -18.86 -21.66
C VAL A 273 11.48 -18.11 -22.31
N THR A 274 11.73 -18.34 -23.60
CA THR A 274 12.83 -17.70 -24.34
C THR A 274 12.60 -16.20 -24.51
N VAL A 275 11.38 -15.79 -24.89
CA VAL A 275 11.03 -14.38 -25.12
C VAL A 275 11.01 -13.61 -23.80
N LEU A 276 10.46 -14.20 -22.74
CA LEU A 276 10.39 -13.57 -21.43
C LEU A 276 11.79 -13.46 -20.80
N GLY A 277 12.60 -14.49 -20.95
CA GLY A 277 13.91 -14.61 -20.31
C GLY A 277 13.81 -14.95 -18.82
N ARG A 278 14.90 -15.45 -18.25
CA ARG A 278 14.94 -15.95 -16.85
C ARG A 278 14.54 -14.91 -15.81
N ARG A 279 15.08 -13.70 -15.93
CA ARG A 279 14.84 -12.62 -14.97
C ARG A 279 13.36 -12.26 -14.88
N GLN A 280 12.70 -12.06 -16.02
CA GLN A 280 11.29 -11.68 -16.02
C GLN A 280 10.38 -12.86 -15.68
N LEU A 281 10.80 -14.10 -16.01
CA LEU A 281 10.13 -15.31 -15.55
C LEU A 281 10.19 -15.44 -14.02
N GLN A 282 11.34 -15.20 -13.40
CA GLN A 282 11.49 -15.22 -11.94
C GLN A 282 10.55 -14.22 -11.27
N ARG A 283 10.52 -12.98 -11.75
CA ARG A 283 9.62 -11.93 -11.23
C ARG A 283 8.15 -12.34 -11.35
N TRP A 284 7.78 -12.89 -12.49
CA TRP A 284 6.42 -13.36 -12.70
C TRP A 284 6.05 -14.51 -11.76
N LEU A 285 6.94 -15.49 -11.56
CA LEU A 285 6.73 -16.58 -10.60
C LEU A 285 6.56 -16.07 -9.16
N GLN A 286 7.39 -15.11 -8.75
CA GLN A 286 7.29 -14.47 -7.43
C GLN A 286 5.93 -13.77 -7.23
N ILE A 287 5.39 -13.10 -8.27
CA ILE A 287 4.04 -12.50 -8.23
C ILE A 287 2.96 -13.58 -8.17
N MET A 288 3.07 -14.63 -9.00
CA MET A 288 2.12 -15.74 -9.04
C MET A 288 2.02 -16.50 -7.73
N LEU A 289 3.07 -16.46 -6.90
CA LEU A 289 3.05 -17.09 -5.58
C LEU A 289 1.93 -16.52 -4.68
N TYR A 290 1.69 -15.22 -4.76
CA TYR A 290 0.66 -14.52 -4.00
C TYR A 290 -0.69 -14.47 -4.73
N ALA A 291 -0.69 -14.64 -6.06
CA ALA A 291 -1.90 -14.70 -6.89
C ALA A 291 -2.44 -16.14 -6.93
N GLU A 292 -3.22 -16.56 -5.93
CA GLU A 292 -3.88 -17.88 -5.96
C GLU A 292 -5.01 -17.90 -7.03
N PRO A 293 -4.93 -18.74 -8.09
CA PRO A 293 -5.95 -18.81 -9.13
C PRO A 293 -7.28 -19.43 -8.66
N SER A 294 -7.26 -20.12 -7.51
CA SER A 294 -8.28 -21.11 -7.13
C SER A 294 -9.42 -20.54 -6.28
N LYS A 295 -9.28 -19.33 -5.73
CA LYS A 295 -10.37 -18.66 -5.01
C LYS A 295 -11.15 -17.80 -5.99
N ARG A 296 -12.30 -18.30 -6.43
CA ARG A 296 -13.27 -17.54 -7.24
C ARG A 296 -13.55 -16.18 -6.58
N GLY A 297 -13.05 -15.12 -7.21
CA GLY A 297 -13.28 -13.73 -6.84
C GLY A 297 -12.13 -12.89 -7.35
N HIS A 298 -12.45 -11.79 -8.05
CA HIS A 298 -11.49 -10.79 -8.54
C HIS A 298 -10.84 -9.98 -7.39
N SER A 299 -10.57 -10.62 -6.25
CA SER A 299 -10.11 -9.94 -5.05
C SER A 299 -8.60 -9.81 -5.12
N MET A 300 -8.13 -8.58 -5.38
CA MET A 300 -6.75 -8.18 -5.09
C MET A 300 -6.45 -8.60 -3.65
N THR A 301 -5.58 -9.58 -3.42
CA THR A 301 -5.25 -9.94 -2.04
C THR A 301 -4.37 -8.83 -1.47
N PRO A 302 -4.66 -8.31 -0.26
CA PRO A 302 -3.85 -7.26 0.36
C PRO A 302 -2.38 -7.65 0.47
N LEU A 303 -2.12 -8.94 0.70
CA LEU A 303 -0.77 -9.49 0.75
C LEU A 303 -0.05 -9.44 -0.61
N LEU A 304 -0.74 -9.73 -1.72
CA LEU A 304 -0.18 -9.59 -3.06
C LEU A 304 0.17 -8.12 -3.34
N MET A 305 -0.75 -7.19 -3.05
CA MET A 305 -0.53 -5.75 -3.21
C MET A 305 0.69 -5.27 -2.41
N LEU A 306 0.81 -5.70 -1.15
CA LEU A 306 1.94 -5.34 -0.31
C LEU A 306 3.25 -5.90 -0.87
N ALA A 307 3.28 -7.19 -1.22
CA ALA A 307 4.47 -7.85 -1.75
C ALA A 307 4.97 -7.23 -3.06
N THR A 308 4.06 -6.92 -3.99
CA THR A 308 4.43 -6.30 -5.27
C THR A 308 4.87 -4.86 -5.10
N THR A 309 4.20 -4.09 -4.24
CA THR A 309 4.59 -2.71 -3.93
C THR A 309 5.96 -2.68 -3.28
N ARG A 310 6.20 -3.51 -2.25
CA ARG A 310 7.46 -3.59 -1.53
C ARG A 310 8.61 -4.03 -2.44
N GLY A 311 8.40 -5.07 -3.25
CA GLY A 311 9.36 -5.50 -4.26
C GLY A 311 9.73 -4.35 -5.22
N ARG A 312 8.73 -3.65 -5.75
CA ARG A 312 8.98 -2.55 -6.69
C ARG A 312 9.64 -1.34 -6.04
N LEU A 313 9.25 -0.98 -4.82
CA LEU A 313 9.86 0.11 -4.07
C LEU A 313 11.34 -0.18 -3.83
N LEU A 314 11.67 -1.37 -3.31
CA LEU A 314 13.06 -1.76 -3.08
C LEU A 314 13.91 -1.76 -4.37
N GLU A 315 13.34 -2.22 -5.48
CA GLU A 315 13.98 -2.14 -6.79
C GLU A 315 14.32 -0.69 -7.19
N LEU A 316 13.35 0.22 -7.06
CA LEU A 316 13.49 1.62 -7.41
C LEU A 316 14.50 2.34 -6.51
N LEU A 317 14.46 2.05 -5.20
CA LEU A 317 15.43 2.53 -4.21
C LEU A 317 16.85 2.07 -4.57
N ALA A 318 17.03 0.78 -4.84
CA ALA A 318 18.33 0.22 -5.22
C ALA A 318 18.87 0.82 -6.53
N HIS A 319 17.99 1.04 -7.51
CA HIS A 319 18.38 1.68 -8.78
C HIS A 319 18.88 3.12 -8.56
N LYS A 320 18.21 3.87 -7.68
CA LYS A 320 18.60 5.26 -7.36
C LYS A 320 19.88 5.35 -6.54
N LEU A 321 20.03 4.48 -5.54
CA LEU A 321 21.17 4.48 -4.61
C LEU A 321 22.42 3.82 -5.19
N ARG A 322 22.26 2.86 -6.10
CA ARG A 322 23.36 2.14 -6.76
C ARG A 322 23.16 2.04 -8.28
N PRO A 323 23.12 3.17 -9.01
CA PRO A 323 22.77 3.21 -10.43
C PRO A 323 23.73 2.41 -11.32
N ASN A 324 24.98 2.23 -10.90
CA ASN A 324 26.01 1.49 -11.63
C ASN A 324 25.94 -0.04 -11.40
N HIS A 325 25.02 -0.55 -10.58
CA HIS A 325 24.90 -1.96 -10.25
C HIS A 325 23.54 -2.51 -10.68
N ALA A 326 23.38 -2.79 -11.98
CA ALA A 326 22.10 -3.22 -12.55
C ALA A 326 21.48 -4.45 -11.86
N HIS A 327 22.29 -5.41 -11.41
CA HIS A 327 21.80 -6.59 -10.66
C HIS A 327 21.32 -6.27 -9.25
N SER A 328 21.71 -5.13 -8.67
CA SER A 328 21.29 -4.75 -7.32
C SER A 328 19.78 -4.50 -7.25
N ALA A 329 19.20 -3.89 -8.30
CA ALA A 329 17.77 -3.67 -8.39
C ALA A 329 16.96 -4.97 -8.43
N ASP A 330 17.46 -6.00 -9.14
CA ASP A 330 16.82 -7.31 -9.24
C ASP A 330 16.86 -8.08 -7.89
N ILE A 331 17.96 -7.96 -7.15
CA ILE A 331 18.09 -8.52 -5.81
C ILE A 331 17.15 -7.80 -4.83
N ALA A 332 17.11 -6.47 -4.88
CA ALA A 332 16.23 -5.67 -4.03
C ALA A 332 14.75 -5.99 -4.28
N PHE A 333 14.35 -6.17 -5.54
CA PHE A 333 13.01 -6.64 -5.89
C PHE A 333 12.69 -7.98 -5.23
N THR A 334 13.63 -8.93 -5.33
CA THR A 334 13.50 -10.27 -4.76
C THR A 334 13.36 -10.22 -3.24
N VAL A 335 14.19 -9.43 -2.55
CA VAL A 335 14.09 -9.23 -1.09
C VAL A 335 12.71 -8.66 -0.73
N GLY A 336 12.26 -7.62 -1.43
CA GLY A 336 10.97 -6.99 -1.14
C GLY A 336 9.80 -7.96 -1.32
N ILE A 337 9.71 -8.63 -2.46
CA ILE A 337 8.59 -9.54 -2.73
C ILE A 337 8.63 -10.82 -1.90
N MET A 338 9.81 -11.34 -1.53
CA MET A 338 9.94 -12.56 -0.71
C MET A 338 9.78 -12.31 0.79
N SER A 339 9.89 -11.07 1.26
CA SER A 339 9.79 -10.71 2.67
C SER A 339 8.44 -11.02 3.34
N LEU A 340 7.43 -11.44 2.57
CA LEU A 340 6.10 -11.83 3.05
C LEU A 340 5.78 -13.32 2.83
N MET A 341 6.76 -14.14 2.44
CA MET A 341 6.52 -15.58 2.21
C MET A 341 6.19 -16.34 3.49
N ASP A 342 6.75 -15.94 4.62
CA ASP A 342 6.42 -16.48 5.94
C ASP A 342 4.95 -16.25 6.29
N THR A 343 4.44 -15.06 5.96
CA THR A 343 3.04 -14.66 6.08
C THR A 343 2.16 -15.46 5.15
N LEU A 344 2.59 -15.61 3.89
CA LEU A 344 1.84 -16.34 2.87
C LEU A 344 1.66 -17.81 3.25
N PHE A 345 2.73 -18.47 3.71
CA PHE A 345 2.75 -19.89 3.99
C PHE A 345 2.39 -20.24 5.44
N GLY A 346 2.49 -19.29 6.36
CA GLY A 346 2.28 -19.53 7.79
C GLY A 346 3.38 -20.39 8.41
N VAL A 347 4.61 -20.28 7.92
CA VAL A 347 5.80 -20.97 8.45
C VAL A 347 6.97 -19.98 8.59
N PRO A 348 7.92 -20.21 9.50
CA PRO A 348 9.06 -19.31 9.70
C PRO A 348 9.89 -19.10 8.42
N MET A 349 10.36 -17.88 8.17
CA MET A 349 11.20 -17.55 7.01
C MET A 349 12.46 -18.43 6.92
N THR A 350 13.04 -18.81 8.07
CA THR A 350 14.19 -19.73 8.14
C THR A 350 13.89 -21.10 7.52
N GLU A 351 12.69 -21.64 7.71
CA GLU A 351 12.27 -22.90 7.11
C GLU A 351 12.07 -22.76 5.60
N ILE A 352 11.56 -21.62 5.15
CA ILE A 352 11.34 -21.33 3.72
C ILE A 352 12.66 -21.26 2.97
N LEU A 353 13.62 -20.50 3.51
CA LEU A 353 14.93 -20.32 2.89
C LEU A 353 15.79 -21.61 2.93
N SER A 354 15.43 -22.60 3.76
CA SER A 354 16.05 -23.92 3.70
C SER A 354 15.65 -24.74 2.46
N GLN A 355 14.55 -24.36 1.79
CA GLN A 355 14.01 -25.06 0.62
C GLN A 355 14.28 -24.33 -0.70
N ILE A 356 14.61 -23.03 -0.65
CA ILE A 356 14.88 -22.20 -1.83
C ILE A 356 16.31 -21.69 -1.72
N GLU A 357 17.14 -22.06 -2.70
CA GLU A 357 18.49 -21.51 -2.81
C GLU A 357 18.40 -20.02 -3.17
N VAL A 358 18.93 -19.19 -2.26
CA VAL A 358 19.08 -17.74 -2.46
C VAL A 358 20.52 -17.35 -2.13
N ILE A 359 20.97 -16.23 -2.69
CA ILE A 359 22.29 -15.66 -2.37
C ILE A 359 22.31 -15.11 -0.93
N ASP A 360 23.50 -15.02 -0.35
CA ASP A 360 23.71 -14.62 1.05
C ASP A 360 23.07 -13.25 1.35
N GLU A 361 23.17 -12.29 0.44
CA GLU A 361 22.60 -10.95 0.65
C GLU A 361 21.07 -10.94 0.71
N VAL A 362 20.41 -11.90 0.04
CA VAL A 362 18.95 -12.07 0.13
C VAL A 362 18.60 -12.72 1.47
N ALA A 363 19.33 -13.75 1.88
CA ALA A 363 19.10 -14.43 3.14
C ALA A 363 19.31 -13.50 4.34
N GLU A 364 20.40 -12.73 4.36
CA GLU A 364 20.71 -11.75 5.41
C GLU A 364 19.61 -10.69 5.53
N ALA A 365 19.18 -10.10 4.42
CA ALA A 365 18.10 -9.11 4.43
C ALA A 365 16.76 -9.69 4.94
N LEU A 366 16.41 -10.90 4.51
CA LEU A 366 15.15 -11.56 4.88
C LEU A 366 15.13 -12.10 6.32
N LEU A 367 16.28 -12.47 6.89
CA LEU A 367 16.37 -13.07 8.22
C LEU A 367 16.74 -12.08 9.32
N SER A 368 17.76 -11.26 9.10
CA SER A 368 18.30 -10.34 10.12
C SER A 368 18.03 -8.87 9.83
N ARG A 369 17.50 -8.54 8.65
CA ARG A 369 17.31 -7.13 8.19
C ARG A 369 18.64 -6.36 8.14
N GLU A 370 19.73 -7.07 7.90
CA GLU A 370 21.07 -6.49 7.82
C GLU A 370 21.53 -6.29 6.37
N GLY A 371 22.61 -5.53 6.23
CA GLY A 371 23.17 -5.15 4.94
C GLY A 371 22.29 -4.19 4.13
N PHE A 372 22.77 -3.84 2.94
CA PHE A 372 22.12 -2.82 2.10
C PHE A 372 20.65 -3.15 1.80
N TYR A 373 20.33 -4.40 1.44
CA TYR A 373 18.93 -4.76 1.14
C TYR A 373 18.08 -4.89 2.40
N GLY A 374 18.68 -5.21 3.55
CA GLY A 374 18.02 -5.15 4.85
C GLY A 374 17.62 -3.73 5.22
N ASP A 375 18.48 -2.75 4.98
CA ASP A 375 18.18 -1.32 5.21
C ASP A 375 17.00 -0.84 4.35
N LEU A 376 16.98 -1.21 3.06
CA LEU A 376 15.86 -0.88 2.18
C LEU A 376 14.56 -1.55 2.64
N LEU A 377 14.64 -2.80 3.08
CA LEU A 377 13.48 -3.54 3.59
C LEU A 377 12.93 -2.90 4.87
N ARG A 378 13.82 -2.51 5.81
CA ARG A 378 13.41 -1.77 7.02
C ARG A 378 12.73 -0.46 6.68
N LEU A 379 13.29 0.33 5.75
CA LEU A 379 12.66 1.58 5.32
C LEU A 379 11.23 1.34 4.81
N ALA A 380 11.04 0.35 3.94
CA ALA A 380 9.72 0.01 3.42
C ALA A 380 8.76 -0.43 4.53
N GLU A 381 9.21 -1.27 5.47
CA GLU A 381 8.40 -1.71 6.62
C GLU A 381 8.00 -0.53 7.53
N CYS A 382 8.90 0.45 7.75
CA CYS A 382 8.60 1.65 8.54
C CYS A 382 7.54 2.54 7.87
N ILE A 383 7.63 2.72 6.56
CA ILE A 383 6.66 3.49 5.75
C ILE A 383 5.27 2.85 5.82
N GLU A 384 5.19 1.54 5.68
CA GLU A 384 3.94 0.79 5.73
C GLU A 384 3.30 0.83 7.12
N ARG A 385 4.11 1.07 8.17
CA ARG A 385 3.72 1.12 9.58
C ARG A 385 3.93 2.50 10.20
N ILE A 386 3.61 3.53 9.44
CA ILE A 386 3.92 4.92 9.76
C ILE A 386 3.41 5.38 11.13
N GLU A 387 2.29 4.84 11.62
CA GLU A 387 1.75 5.14 12.94
C GLU A 387 2.59 4.58 14.10
N ASP A 388 3.24 3.43 13.87
CA ASP A 388 4.02 2.72 14.90
C ASP A 388 5.52 3.08 14.85
N MET A 389 6.03 3.41 13.66
CA MET A 389 7.47 3.43 13.35
C MET A 389 7.98 4.78 12.85
N GLU A 390 7.24 5.87 13.06
CA GLU A 390 7.59 7.22 12.59
C GLU A 390 9.03 7.64 13.01
N GLY A 391 9.42 7.32 14.24
CA GLY A 391 10.73 7.65 14.79
C GLY A 391 11.92 6.98 14.09
N GLU A 392 11.69 5.92 13.33
CA GLU A 392 12.73 5.15 12.64
C GLU A 392 12.94 5.58 11.18
N ILE A 393 11.92 6.17 10.54
CA ILE A 393 11.95 6.54 9.11
C ILE A 393 13.05 7.57 8.82
N VAL A 394 13.12 8.62 9.64
CA VAL A 394 14.06 9.74 9.42
C VAL A 394 15.51 9.33 9.62
N PRO A 395 15.88 8.58 10.70
CA PRO A 395 17.19 7.96 10.79
C PRO A 395 17.55 7.11 9.57
N THR A 396 16.64 6.23 9.12
CA THR A 396 16.92 5.33 7.99
C THR A 396 17.10 6.09 6.67
N LEU A 397 16.29 7.12 6.40
CA LEU A 397 16.47 7.98 5.23
C LEU A 397 17.82 8.69 5.23
N ARG A 398 18.26 9.17 6.40
CA ARG A 398 19.58 9.81 6.56
C ARG A 398 20.72 8.82 6.28
N ASP A 399 20.63 7.62 6.82
CA ASP A 399 21.65 6.57 6.65
C ASP A 399 21.76 6.14 5.17
N LEU A 400 20.64 6.14 4.44
CA LEU A 400 20.57 5.85 3.01
C LEU A 400 20.90 7.06 2.12
N ALA A 401 21.16 8.24 2.69
CA ALA A 401 21.35 9.50 1.95
C ALA A 401 20.21 9.80 0.96
N MET A 402 18.97 9.51 1.37
CA MET A 402 17.77 9.68 0.56
C MET A 402 16.97 10.91 0.99
N SER A 403 16.54 11.74 0.03
CA SER A 403 15.61 12.82 0.33
C SER A 403 14.17 12.30 0.43
N PRO A 404 13.30 12.93 1.24
CA PRO A 404 11.91 12.53 1.35
C PRO A 404 11.12 12.73 0.04
N ASP A 405 11.41 13.79 -0.72
CA ASP A 405 10.79 14.03 -2.03
C ASP A 405 11.11 12.89 -3.01
N ASP A 406 12.37 12.46 -3.03
CA ASP A 406 12.80 11.31 -3.83
C ASP A 406 12.06 10.03 -3.43
N LEU A 407 11.82 9.84 -2.12
CA LEU A 407 11.10 8.66 -1.64
C LEU A 407 9.66 8.66 -2.14
N VAL A 408 8.94 9.79 -2.03
CA VAL A 408 7.54 9.91 -2.48
C VAL A 408 7.41 9.56 -3.97
N GLU A 409 8.31 10.07 -4.81
CA GLU A 409 8.29 9.73 -6.24
C GLU A 409 8.42 8.23 -6.49
N LEU A 410 9.30 7.55 -5.75
CA LEU A 410 9.51 6.10 -5.87
C LEU A 410 8.35 5.30 -5.29
N GLU A 411 7.76 5.73 -4.18
CA GLU A 411 6.55 5.13 -3.59
C GLU A 411 5.39 5.15 -4.58
N MET A 412 5.14 6.31 -5.19
CA MET A 412 4.09 6.47 -6.20
C MET A 412 4.32 5.59 -7.42
N ALA A 413 5.54 5.56 -7.94
CA ALA A 413 5.87 4.68 -9.06
C ALA A 413 5.72 3.19 -8.69
N ALA A 414 5.96 2.83 -7.42
CA ALA A 414 5.73 1.48 -6.93
C ALA A 414 4.23 1.15 -6.82
N TYR A 415 3.41 2.06 -6.29
CA TYR A 415 1.95 1.90 -6.22
C TYR A 415 1.33 1.77 -7.63
N GLU A 416 1.66 2.67 -8.55
CA GLU A 416 1.13 2.63 -9.92
C GLU A 416 1.51 1.33 -10.64
N TRP A 417 2.75 0.87 -10.50
CA TRP A 417 3.19 -0.39 -11.09
C TRP A 417 2.49 -1.59 -10.46
N SER A 418 2.37 -1.60 -9.13
CA SER A 418 1.73 -2.68 -8.36
C SER A 418 0.26 -2.82 -8.76
N ASP A 419 -0.49 -1.72 -8.77
CA ASP A 419 -1.91 -1.69 -9.14
C ASP A 419 -2.14 -2.21 -10.58
N ASN A 420 -1.19 -1.95 -11.49
CA ASN A 420 -1.23 -2.50 -12.85
C ASN A 420 -0.92 -4.01 -12.88
N VAL A 421 0.15 -4.44 -12.20
CA VAL A 421 0.56 -5.85 -12.17
C VAL A 421 -0.53 -6.74 -11.59
N VAL A 422 -1.13 -6.32 -10.47
CA VAL A 422 -2.14 -7.14 -9.80
C VAL A 422 -3.40 -7.24 -10.67
N ARG A 423 -3.78 -6.19 -11.40
CA ARG A 423 -4.86 -6.23 -12.41
C ARG A 423 -4.64 -7.25 -13.53
N TYR A 424 -3.39 -7.47 -13.96
CA TYR A 424 -3.07 -8.45 -15.01
C TYR A 424 -2.76 -9.86 -14.47
N ALA A 425 -2.45 -9.97 -13.17
CA ALA A 425 -2.18 -11.24 -12.50
C ALA A 425 -3.46 -12.02 -12.19
N LEU A 426 -4.58 -11.32 -11.97
CA LEU A 426 -5.94 -11.89 -11.90
C LEU A 426 -6.57 -12.01 -13.29
#